data_AF-A0A1H1WJQ8-F1
#
_entry.id   AF-A0A1H1WJQ8-F1
#
_cell.length_a   1.000
_cell.length_b   1.000
_cell.length_c   1.000
_cell.angle_alpha   90.00
_cell.angle_beta   90.00
_cell.angle_gamma   90.00
#
_symmetry.space_group_name_H-M   'P 1'
#
loop_
_entity.id
_entity.type
_entity.pdbx_description
1 polymer ?
#
loop_
_entity_poly.entity_id
_entity_poly.type
_entity_poly.pdbx_seq_one_letter_code
_entity_poly.pdbx_strand_id
1 'polypeptide(L)'
;MKKLPALLTATALALTGLAATTPAADAATNVCAGVSSCRVVASSDIDGDKEPDQVGIALTKTSTIVRVKTATRTMQTTSRDAWSFEPLHGIAAIDGVKGNEIVIGDLTGANTYWYRVITHRSGKLVTLNPGQKSPAVPNRWGTQASFSAYAGYSRTVSSTGAVSLVEKYALRNDTGSGYTGKNITYAWSGGKWVKKSTKTARYSSAAKAKAIYGWRIKGLPIDSEVIPRTYKSCTALVKDFPHGVGRFNAKDKTTTTPVTNFKVAVTTYYLNNGPRAGSQYDLDRDNDGIACEKH
;
A
#
# COMPACT_ATOMS: atom_id res chain seq x y z
N MET A 1 -88.37 1.23 14.21
CA MET A 1 -87.00 1.68 14.60
C MET A 1 -86.36 2.25 13.33
N LYS A 2 -86.22 3.58 13.17
CA LYS A 2 -84.99 4.39 13.44
C LYS A 2 -83.75 3.74 12.78
N LYS A 3 -82.99 4.32 11.82
CA LYS A 3 -82.61 5.71 11.48
C LYS A 3 -82.06 5.83 10.03
N LEU A 4 -81.99 7.10 9.58
CA LEU A 4 -81.41 7.72 8.39
C LEU A 4 -79.95 7.34 8.00
N PRO A 5 -79.52 7.66 6.76
CA PRO A 5 -78.13 7.53 6.29
C PRO A 5 -77.27 8.71 6.77
N ALA A 6 -76.01 8.44 7.13
CA ALA A 6 -75.03 9.45 7.46
C ALA A 6 -74.18 9.77 6.22
N LEU A 7 -74.28 11.02 5.76
CA LEU A 7 -73.37 11.70 4.86
C LEU A 7 -72.01 11.86 5.57
N LEU A 8 -70.91 11.43 4.95
CA LEU A 8 -69.56 11.75 5.38
C LEU A 8 -68.87 12.53 4.26
N THR A 9 -68.76 13.83 4.48
CA THR A 9 -67.96 14.79 3.73
C THR A 9 -66.48 14.51 3.96
N ALA A 10 -65.76 14.12 2.91
CA ALA A 10 -64.31 14.01 2.93
C ALA A 10 -63.69 15.38 2.62
N THR A 11 -63.17 16.05 3.64
CA THR A 11 -62.38 17.27 3.52
C THR A 11 -60.98 16.91 3.02
N ALA A 12 -60.67 17.22 1.77
CA ALA A 12 -59.32 17.07 1.23
C ALA A 12 -58.42 18.21 1.76
N LEU A 13 -57.54 17.89 2.69
CA LEU A 13 -56.45 18.79 3.11
C LEU A 13 -55.34 18.74 2.05
N ALA A 14 -55.20 19.82 1.27
CA ALA A 14 -54.06 20.03 0.41
C ALA A 14 -52.82 20.33 1.28
N LEU A 15 -51.97 19.33 1.50
CA LEU A 15 -50.62 19.54 2.02
C LEU A 15 -49.74 20.10 0.89
N THR A 16 -49.58 21.42 0.85
CA THR A 16 -48.47 22.06 0.15
C THR A 16 -47.18 21.73 0.89
N GLY A 17 -46.55 20.62 0.52
CA GLY A 17 -45.20 20.30 0.94
C GLY A 17 -44.22 21.30 0.34
N LEU A 18 -43.75 22.25 1.14
CA LEU A 18 -42.54 23.00 0.84
C LEU A 18 -41.42 21.96 0.64
N ALA A 19 -40.99 21.80 -0.60
CA ALA A 19 -39.74 21.13 -0.91
C ALA A 19 -38.63 21.91 -0.20
N ALA A 20 -38.23 21.43 0.97
CA ALA A 20 -36.98 21.85 1.58
C ALA A 20 -35.89 21.51 0.56
N THR A 21 -35.39 22.51 -0.14
CA THR A 21 -34.13 22.41 -0.86
C THR A 21 -33.08 22.14 0.21
N THR A 22 -32.81 20.86 0.45
CA THR A 22 -31.59 20.44 1.13
C THR A 22 -30.44 21.19 0.47
N PRO A 23 -29.62 21.95 1.22
CA PRO A 23 -28.43 22.54 0.65
C PRO A 23 -27.65 21.41 -0.02
N ALA A 24 -27.32 21.64 -1.30
CA ALA A 24 -26.52 20.73 -2.09
C ALA A 24 -25.36 20.23 -1.22
N ALA A 25 -25.30 18.91 -1.04
CA ALA A 25 -24.23 18.26 -0.33
C ALA A 25 -22.90 18.81 -0.86
N ASP A 26 -22.17 19.43 0.05
CA ASP A 26 -20.74 19.74 0.03
C ASP A 26 -20.07 19.29 -1.27
N ALA A 27 -19.80 20.23 -2.18
CA ALA A 27 -19.06 19.97 -3.41
C ALA A 27 -17.82 19.17 -3.04
N ALA A 28 -17.79 17.90 -3.47
CA ALA A 28 -17.05 16.82 -2.82
C ALA A 28 -15.59 17.18 -2.54
N THR A 29 -15.34 17.72 -1.35
CA THR A 29 -14.01 18.06 -0.87
C THR A 29 -13.18 16.77 -0.84
N ASN A 30 -12.03 16.75 -1.51
CA ASN A 30 -11.20 15.54 -1.61
C ASN A 30 -10.80 15.02 -0.21
N VAL A 31 -10.30 13.78 -0.12
CA VAL A 31 -9.88 13.15 1.14
C VAL A 31 -8.92 14.01 2.01
N CYS A 32 -8.20 14.94 1.40
CA CYS A 32 -7.24 15.84 2.02
C CYS A 32 -7.77 17.23 2.39
N ALA A 33 -9.06 17.50 2.17
CA ALA A 33 -9.64 18.79 2.51
C ALA A 33 -9.46 19.11 4.01
N GLY A 34 -9.02 20.34 4.27
CA GLY A 34 -8.76 20.86 5.62
C GLY A 34 -7.51 20.28 6.30
N VAL A 35 -6.67 19.49 5.61
CA VAL A 35 -5.47 18.89 6.20
C VAL A 35 -4.21 19.38 5.52
N SER A 36 -3.41 20.16 6.25
CA SER A 36 -2.10 20.62 5.81
C SER A 36 -1.20 19.43 5.46
N SER A 37 -0.41 19.57 4.38
CA SER A 37 0.54 18.54 3.91
C SER A 37 -0.10 17.22 3.49
N CYS A 38 -1.43 17.14 3.42
CA CYS A 38 -2.12 15.98 2.88
C CYS A 38 -2.09 15.99 1.36
N ARG A 39 -1.72 14.86 0.76
CA ARG A 39 -1.77 14.63 -0.68
C ARG A 39 -2.67 13.43 -0.97
N VAL A 40 -3.50 13.53 -1.99
CA VAL A 40 -4.19 12.35 -2.55
C VAL A 40 -3.14 11.53 -3.28
N VAL A 41 -2.91 10.30 -2.83
CA VAL A 41 -1.80 9.45 -3.30
C VAL A 41 -2.28 8.25 -4.12
N ALA A 42 -3.55 7.87 -3.98
CA ALA A 42 -4.13 6.78 -4.74
C ALA A 42 -5.66 6.84 -4.77
N SER A 43 -6.23 6.03 -5.67
CA SER A 43 -7.65 5.71 -5.73
C SER A 43 -7.80 4.19 -5.82
N SER A 44 -8.55 3.56 -4.93
CA SER A 44 -8.72 2.10 -4.86
C SER A 44 -9.92 1.72 -3.99
N ASP A 45 -10.58 0.60 -4.27
CA ASP A 45 -11.63 0.03 -3.40
C ASP A 45 -10.99 -0.43 -2.08
N ILE A 46 -11.11 0.35 -1.00
CA ILE A 46 -10.54 0.06 0.33
C ILE A 46 -11.59 -0.60 1.22
N ASP A 47 -12.87 -0.22 1.09
CA ASP A 47 -13.93 -0.72 1.96
C ASP A 47 -14.64 -1.99 1.46
N GLY A 48 -14.41 -2.39 0.21
CA GLY A 48 -14.91 -3.60 -0.42
C GLY A 48 -16.24 -3.44 -1.15
N ASP A 49 -16.71 -2.21 -1.37
CA ASP A 49 -17.94 -1.90 -2.09
C ASP A 49 -17.80 -1.91 -3.62
N LYS A 50 -16.57 -2.08 -4.12
CA LYS A 50 -16.15 -2.06 -5.54
C LYS A 50 -16.13 -0.68 -6.20
N GLU A 51 -16.39 0.37 -5.45
CA GLU A 51 -16.19 1.74 -5.89
C GLU A 51 -14.79 2.23 -5.49
N PRO A 52 -14.18 3.14 -6.26
CA PRO A 52 -12.86 3.63 -5.95
C PRO A 52 -12.89 4.67 -4.80
N ASP A 53 -12.19 4.37 -3.71
CA ASP A 53 -11.99 5.29 -2.58
C ASP A 53 -10.74 6.15 -2.76
N GLN A 54 -10.81 7.41 -2.33
CA GLN A 54 -9.63 8.27 -2.32
C GLN A 54 -8.75 7.97 -1.10
N VAL A 55 -7.45 7.76 -1.33
CA VAL A 55 -6.46 7.61 -0.28
C VAL A 55 -5.60 8.87 -0.19
N GLY A 56 -5.58 9.48 0.99
CA GLY A 56 -4.77 10.65 1.31
C GLY A 56 -3.71 10.32 2.34
N ILE A 57 -2.52 10.91 2.20
CA ILE A 57 -1.49 10.83 3.23
C ILE A 57 -1.03 12.22 3.61
N ALA A 58 -1.02 12.51 4.91
CA ALA A 58 -0.41 13.71 5.48
C ALA A 58 0.80 13.33 6.32
N LEU A 59 1.92 13.99 6.05
CA LEU A 59 3.16 13.84 6.80
C LEU A 59 3.35 15.01 7.75
N THR A 60 3.74 14.70 8.98
CA THR A 60 4.30 15.66 9.93
C THR A 60 5.75 15.27 10.26
N LYS A 61 6.43 16.08 11.06
CA LYS A 61 7.80 15.77 11.51
C LYS A 61 7.91 14.43 12.25
N THR A 62 6.82 13.96 12.86
CA THR A 62 6.83 12.79 13.75
C THR A 62 5.68 11.84 13.48
N SER A 63 4.90 12.05 12.43
CA SER A 63 3.74 11.19 12.17
C SER A 63 3.40 11.06 10.69
N THR A 64 2.86 9.89 10.37
CA THR A 64 2.21 9.61 9.07
C THR A 64 0.73 9.39 9.32
N ILE A 65 -0.12 10.26 8.77
CA ILE A 65 -1.57 10.16 8.85
C ILE A 65 -2.08 9.61 7.52
N VAL A 66 -2.77 8.47 7.57
CA VAL A 66 -3.46 7.88 6.43
C VAL A 66 -4.93 8.23 6.54
N ARG A 67 -5.50 8.77 5.45
CA ARG A 67 -6.91 9.11 5.32
C ARG A 67 -7.52 8.35 4.16
N VAL A 68 -8.75 7.90 4.32
CA VAL A 68 -9.51 7.23 3.26
C VAL A 68 -10.88 7.88 3.19
N LYS A 69 -11.27 8.35 2.00
CA LYS A 69 -12.62 8.85 1.73
C LYS A 69 -13.34 7.87 0.83
N THR A 70 -14.38 7.27 1.41
CA THR A 70 -15.38 6.43 0.72
C THR A 70 -16.55 7.27 0.26
N ALA A 71 -17.50 6.68 -0.44
CA ALA A 71 -18.76 7.33 -0.80
C ALA A 71 -19.55 7.84 0.43
N THR A 72 -19.43 7.16 1.58
CA THR A 72 -20.26 7.45 2.76
C THR A 72 -19.54 8.21 3.87
N ARG A 73 -18.20 8.21 3.90
CA ARG A 73 -17.42 8.76 5.02
C ARG A 73 -15.95 8.98 4.70
N THR A 74 -15.31 9.81 5.53
CA THR A 74 -13.85 9.91 5.63
C THR A 74 -13.37 9.27 6.94
N MET A 75 -12.34 8.43 6.84
CA MET A 75 -11.70 7.73 7.95
C MET A 75 -10.22 8.10 8.01
N GLN A 76 -9.59 7.97 9.18
CA GLN A 76 -8.15 8.20 9.31
C GLN A 76 -7.49 7.34 10.39
N THR A 77 -6.16 7.15 10.26
CA THR A 77 -5.29 6.55 11.28
C THR A 77 -3.91 7.20 11.24
N THR A 78 -3.15 7.11 12.34
CA THR A 78 -1.88 7.84 12.51
C THR A 78 -0.79 6.90 13.02
N SER A 79 0.41 6.94 12.42
CA SER A 79 1.66 6.44 13.04
C SER A 79 2.43 7.56 13.69
N ARG A 80 3.27 7.24 14.68
CA ARG A 80 4.26 8.17 15.24
C ARG A 80 5.71 7.79 14.92
N ASP A 81 5.89 6.82 14.03
CA ASP A 81 7.23 6.34 13.67
C ASP A 81 7.83 7.15 12.51
N ALA A 82 9.16 7.20 12.51
CA ALA A 82 9.93 7.90 11.51
C ALA A 82 10.17 7.00 10.29
N TRP A 83 9.54 7.36 9.18
CA TRP A 83 9.81 6.80 7.87
C TRP A 83 10.54 7.84 7.00
N SER A 84 11.62 7.42 6.34
CA SER A 84 12.51 8.34 5.61
C SER A 84 12.18 8.47 4.11
N PHE A 85 11.17 7.78 3.60
CA PHE A 85 10.81 7.73 2.18
C PHE A 85 9.35 8.13 1.95
N GLU A 86 8.80 7.96 0.74
CA GLU A 86 7.34 8.05 0.57
C GLU A 86 6.66 7.04 1.48
N PRO A 87 5.67 7.46 2.27
CA PRO A 87 4.93 6.57 3.13
C PRO A 87 4.16 5.52 2.32
N LEU A 88 3.58 5.85 1.16
CA LEU A 88 2.84 4.88 0.37
C LEU A 88 3.80 3.91 -0.35
N HIS A 89 3.78 2.65 0.07
CA HIS A 89 4.44 1.57 -0.66
C HIS A 89 3.53 1.04 -1.77
N GLY A 90 2.26 0.78 -1.49
CA GLY A 90 1.30 0.32 -2.49
C GLY A 90 -0.06 -0.03 -1.88
N ILE A 91 -0.99 -0.45 -2.74
CA ILE A 91 -2.35 -0.86 -2.34
C ILE A 91 -2.68 -2.19 -3.00
N ALA A 92 -3.11 -3.17 -2.20
CA ALA A 92 -3.44 -4.50 -2.71
C ALA A 92 -4.37 -5.27 -1.78
N ALA A 93 -5.15 -6.19 -2.33
CA ALA A 93 -5.83 -7.22 -1.56
C ALA A 93 -4.79 -8.18 -0.97
N ILE A 94 -4.50 -8.04 0.32
CA ILE A 94 -3.52 -8.81 1.08
C ILE A 94 -4.22 -9.91 1.85
N ASP A 95 -5.29 -9.59 2.58
CA ASP A 95 -6.03 -10.60 3.34
C ASP A 95 -7.22 -11.20 2.57
N GLY A 96 -8.16 -11.81 3.30
CA GLY A 96 -9.33 -12.47 2.73
C GLY A 96 -10.64 -11.72 2.96
N VAL A 97 -10.60 -10.46 3.40
CA VAL A 97 -11.76 -9.57 3.43
C VAL A 97 -11.83 -8.80 2.11
N LYS A 98 -13.03 -8.39 1.70
CA LYS A 98 -13.21 -7.50 0.54
C LYS A 98 -12.59 -6.13 0.81
N GLY A 99 -12.17 -5.47 -0.26
CA GLY A 99 -11.39 -4.23 -0.20
C GLY A 99 -9.89 -4.50 -0.27
N ASN A 100 -9.13 -3.46 -0.60
CA ASN A 100 -7.68 -3.50 -0.64
C ASN A 100 -7.08 -2.92 0.65
N GLU A 101 -5.93 -3.46 1.02
CA GLU A 101 -5.10 -2.93 2.10
C GLU A 101 -4.10 -1.90 1.59
N ILE A 102 -3.82 -0.90 2.42
CA ILE A 102 -2.83 0.15 2.15
C ILE A 102 -1.53 -0.21 2.88
N VAL A 103 -0.45 -0.40 2.12
CA VAL A 103 0.87 -0.71 2.67
C VAL A 103 1.66 0.58 2.82
N ILE A 104 1.97 0.92 4.06
CA ILE A 104 2.67 2.14 4.44
C ILE A 104 4.01 1.80 5.05
N GLY A 105 5.09 2.41 4.55
CA GLY A 105 6.39 2.36 5.21
C GLY A 105 6.32 2.99 6.59
N ASP A 106 6.93 2.35 7.59
CA ASP A 106 6.75 2.71 9.00
C ASP A 106 8.08 2.88 9.75
N LEU A 107 9.03 1.96 9.55
CA LEU A 107 10.35 2.03 10.18
C LEU A 107 11.43 1.50 9.23
N THR A 108 12.56 2.20 9.17
CA THR A 108 13.74 1.77 8.40
C THR A 108 14.82 1.25 9.34
N GLY A 109 15.25 0.01 9.14
CA GLY A 109 16.49 -0.55 9.70
C GLY A 109 17.62 -0.55 8.68
N ALA A 110 18.81 -1.01 9.07
CA ALA A 110 19.99 -0.97 8.21
C ALA A 110 19.81 -1.68 6.85
N ASN A 111 19.10 -2.82 6.82
CA ASN A 111 18.77 -3.54 5.59
C ASN A 111 17.34 -4.11 5.60
N THR A 112 16.53 -3.69 6.58
CA THR A 112 15.18 -4.20 6.81
C THR A 112 14.21 -3.04 6.76
N TYR A 113 13.19 -3.16 5.93
CA TYR A 113 12.11 -2.20 5.84
C TYR A 113 10.89 -2.75 6.55
N TRP A 114 10.32 -1.96 7.44
CA TRP A 114 9.13 -2.33 8.18
C TRP A 114 7.95 -1.51 7.68
N TYR A 115 6.84 -2.20 7.47
CA TYR A 115 5.61 -1.61 6.96
C TYR A 115 4.46 -1.85 7.94
N ARG A 116 3.51 -0.92 7.95
CA ARG A 116 2.16 -1.17 8.44
C ARG A 116 1.26 -1.49 7.26
N VAL A 117 0.40 -2.47 7.46
CA VAL A 117 -0.67 -2.76 6.51
C VAL A 117 -1.96 -2.24 7.14
N ILE A 118 -2.57 -1.23 6.53
CA ILE A 118 -3.80 -0.61 7.01
C ILE A 118 -4.97 -1.21 6.26
N THR A 119 -6.00 -1.63 6.98
CA THR A 119 -7.20 -2.26 6.42
C THR A 119 -8.47 -1.63 6.98
N HIS A 120 -9.57 -1.68 6.23
CA HIS A 120 -10.86 -1.18 6.66
C HIS A 120 -11.67 -2.25 7.40
N ARG A 121 -12.04 -2.01 8.66
CA ARG A 121 -12.88 -2.91 9.45
C ARG A 121 -13.94 -2.12 10.20
N SER A 122 -15.21 -2.50 10.01
CA SER A 122 -16.34 -1.94 10.75
C SER A 122 -16.39 -0.40 10.73
N GLY A 123 -16.18 0.20 9.56
CA GLY A 123 -16.23 1.66 9.40
C GLY A 123 -14.99 2.40 9.90
N LYS A 124 -13.86 1.71 10.14
CA LYS A 124 -12.62 2.27 10.68
C LYS A 124 -11.39 1.72 9.96
N LEU A 125 -10.31 2.51 9.94
CA LEU A 125 -8.98 2.03 9.52
C LEU A 125 -8.25 1.40 10.72
N VAL A 126 -7.75 0.18 10.54
CA VAL A 126 -7.01 -0.58 11.57
C VAL A 126 -5.73 -1.18 10.99
N THR A 127 -4.71 -1.38 11.83
CA THR A 127 -3.48 -2.06 11.41
C THR A 127 -3.69 -3.57 11.39
N LEU A 128 -3.42 -4.19 10.25
CA LEU A 128 -3.43 -5.62 10.02
C LEU A 128 -2.14 -6.27 10.54
N ASN A 129 -2.26 -7.28 11.40
CA ASN A 129 -1.13 -7.98 11.99
C ASN A 129 -0.57 -9.06 11.05
N PRO A 130 0.77 -9.21 10.89
CA PRO A 130 1.42 -10.20 10.00
C PRO A 130 1.30 -11.68 10.43
N GLY A 131 0.44 -12.02 11.38
CA GLY A 131 0.33 -13.36 11.96
C GLY A 131 1.44 -13.67 12.97
N GLN A 132 2.71 -13.50 12.58
CA GLN A 132 3.85 -13.61 13.49
C GLN A 132 4.17 -12.26 14.14
N LYS A 133 4.11 -12.20 15.47
CA LYS A 133 4.49 -11.00 16.22
C LYS A 133 6.01 -10.99 16.41
N SER A 134 6.67 -9.93 15.96
CA SER A 134 8.02 -9.61 16.43
C SER A 134 7.91 -8.87 17.77
N PRO A 135 8.55 -9.34 18.85
CA PRO A 135 8.55 -8.62 20.12
C PRO A 135 9.19 -7.22 20.01
N ALA A 136 10.19 -7.07 19.14
CA ALA A 136 10.90 -5.81 18.94
C ALA A 136 10.10 -4.79 18.12
N VAL A 137 9.25 -5.26 17.20
CA VAL A 137 8.46 -4.41 16.31
C VAL A 137 7.06 -5.00 16.12
N PRO A 138 6.20 -4.92 17.16
CA PRO A 138 4.88 -5.52 17.12
C PRO A 138 4.05 -4.94 15.97
N ASN A 139 3.28 -5.80 15.30
CA ASN A 139 2.32 -5.43 14.25
C ASN A 139 2.95 -4.80 12.99
N ARG A 140 4.26 -5.00 12.76
CA ARG A 140 4.95 -4.56 11.55
C ARG A 140 5.33 -5.72 10.65
N TRP A 141 5.20 -5.50 9.35
CA TRP A 141 5.57 -6.42 8.29
C TRP A 141 7.00 -6.09 7.85
N GLY A 142 7.94 -7.01 8.03
CA GLY A 142 9.34 -6.80 7.66
C GLY A 142 9.69 -7.40 6.31
N THR A 143 10.36 -6.63 5.45
CA THR A 143 11.12 -7.14 4.30
C THR A 143 12.60 -6.87 4.53
N GLN A 144 13.48 -7.72 3.99
CA GLN A 144 14.91 -7.57 4.19
C GLN A 144 15.65 -7.88 2.90
N ALA A 145 16.59 -7.02 2.52
CA ALA A 145 17.49 -7.24 1.40
C ALA A 145 18.93 -6.89 1.80
N SER A 146 19.70 -7.90 2.16
CA SER A 146 21.15 -7.79 2.32
C SER A 146 21.84 -8.98 1.67
N PHE A 147 23.16 -8.89 1.50
CA PHE A 147 23.96 -10.03 1.08
C PHE A 147 23.88 -11.22 2.07
N SER A 148 23.57 -10.97 3.34
CA SER A 148 23.46 -12.01 4.36
C SER A 148 22.05 -12.55 4.53
N ALA A 149 21.02 -11.83 4.08
CA ALA A 149 19.63 -12.17 4.38
C ALA A 149 18.63 -11.61 3.36
N TYR A 150 17.62 -12.41 3.04
CA TYR A 150 16.48 -11.98 2.24
C TYR A 150 15.15 -12.36 2.90
N ALA A 151 14.19 -11.44 2.95
CA ALA A 151 12.86 -11.67 3.51
C ALA A 151 11.77 -11.03 2.66
N GLY A 152 10.62 -11.70 2.55
CA GLY A 152 9.47 -11.17 1.81
C GLY A 152 8.21 -12.01 1.97
N TYR A 153 7.15 -11.58 1.29
CA TYR A 153 5.82 -12.17 1.38
C TYR A 153 5.29 -12.52 0.00
N SER A 154 4.61 -13.65 -0.12
CA SER A 154 3.82 -13.99 -1.31
C SER A 154 2.40 -14.37 -0.93
N ARG A 155 1.43 -14.02 -1.77
CA ARG A 155 0.02 -14.32 -1.55
C ARG A 155 -0.51 -15.22 -2.65
N THR A 156 -1.39 -16.15 -2.27
CA THR A 156 -2.13 -17.01 -3.18
C THR A 156 -3.60 -17.03 -2.79
N VAL A 157 -4.47 -17.20 -3.79
CA VAL A 157 -5.91 -17.40 -3.60
C VAL A 157 -6.26 -18.71 -4.29
N SER A 158 -6.90 -19.63 -3.57
CA SER A 158 -7.39 -20.88 -4.16
C SER A 158 -8.57 -20.62 -5.11
N SER A 159 -8.94 -21.64 -5.88
CA SER A 159 -10.18 -21.62 -6.68
C SER A 159 -11.44 -21.42 -5.84
N THR A 160 -11.41 -21.79 -4.56
CA THR A 160 -12.51 -21.61 -3.59
C THR A 160 -12.48 -20.23 -2.91
N GLY A 161 -11.55 -19.34 -3.29
CA GLY A 161 -11.38 -18.03 -2.68
C GLY A 161 -10.61 -18.02 -1.35
N ALA A 162 -10.09 -19.17 -0.91
CA ALA A 162 -9.31 -19.23 0.32
C ALA A 162 -7.95 -18.53 0.13
N VAL A 163 -7.64 -17.60 1.02
CA VAL A 163 -6.41 -16.80 0.94
C VAL A 163 -5.32 -17.41 1.81
N SER A 164 -4.15 -17.60 1.21
CA SER A 164 -2.93 -17.98 1.91
C SER A 164 -1.81 -16.98 1.66
N LEU A 165 -1.07 -16.69 2.72
CA LEU A 165 0.15 -15.91 2.71
C LEU A 165 1.33 -16.83 3.04
N VAL A 166 2.46 -16.63 2.36
CA VAL A 166 3.73 -17.26 2.72
C VAL A 166 4.76 -16.18 3.01
N GLU A 167 5.20 -16.12 4.25
CA GLU A 167 6.39 -15.39 4.66
C GLU A 167 7.62 -16.25 4.34
N LYS A 168 8.58 -15.67 3.65
CA LYS A 168 9.82 -16.36 3.25
C LYS A 168 11.00 -15.61 3.82
N TYR A 169 11.93 -16.35 4.39
CA TYR A 169 13.17 -15.82 4.94
C TYR A 169 14.33 -16.72 4.56
N ALA A 170 15.47 -16.15 4.18
CA ALA A 170 16.69 -16.87 3.80
C ALA A 170 17.92 -16.19 4.41
N LEU A 171 18.78 -16.95 5.06
CA LEU A 171 20.08 -16.54 5.61
C LEU A 171 21.21 -17.18 4.83
N ARG A 172 22.27 -16.42 4.57
CA ARG A 172 23.47 -16.95 3.94
C ARG A 172 24.11 -17.99 4.86
N ASN A 173 24.48 -19.13 4.30
CA ASN A 173 25.17 -20.20 5.03
C ASN A 173 26.63 -19.79 5.32
N ASP A 174 27.21 -20.32 6.40
CA ASP A 174 28.59 -20.01 6.82
C ASP A 174 29.64 -20.44 5.78
N THR A 175 29.36 -21.49 5.00
CA THR A 175 30.21 -21.95 3.89
C THR A 175 30.24 -21.00 2.70
N GLY A 176 29.34 -20.00 2.67
CA GLY A 176 29.25 -18.98 1.63
C GLY A 176 28.62 -19.43 0.30
N SER A 177 28.32 -20.72 0.12
CA SER A 177 27.84 -21.32 -1.14
C SER A 177 26.32 -21.43 -1.28
N GLY A 178 25.53 -20.83 -0.38
CA GLY A 178 24.07 -20.88 -0.46
C GLY A 178 23.36 -20.17 0.69
N TYR A 179 22.04 -20.33 0.75
CA TYR A 179 21.21 -19.79 1.81
C TYR A 179 20.27 -20.88 2.36
N THR A 180 20.00 -20.82 3.66
CA THR A 180 19.02 -21.65 4.34
C THR A 180 17.99 -20.78 5.03
N GLY A 181 16.74 -21.23 5.05
CA GLY A 181 15.64 -20.36 5.37
C GLY A 181 14.39 -21.09 5.83
N LYS A 182 13.31 -20.34 5.98
CA LYS A 182 11.98 -20.86 6.33
C LYS A 182 10.93 -20.26 5.40
N ASN A 183 10.00 -21.10 4.97
CA ASN A 183 8.73 -20.70 4.41
C ASN A 183 7.66 -20.93 5.48
N ILE A 184 7.03 -19.86 5.96
CA ILE A 184 5.96 -19.91 6.95
C ILE A 184 4.66 -19.61 6.24
N THR A 185 3.77 -20.61 6.20
CA THR A 185 2.48 -20.49 5.53
C THR A 185 1.42 -20.10 6.56
N TYR A 186 0.63 -19.09 6.23
CA TYR A 186 -0.54 -18.64 6.96
C TYR A 186 -1.77 -18.81 6.08
N ALA A 187 -2.90 -19.12 6.71
CA ALA A 187 -4.21 -19.00 6.09
C ALA A 187 -4.99 -17.88 6.77
N TRP A 188 -5.78 -17.15 5.98
CA TRP A 188 -6.73 -16.20 6.53
C TRP A 188 -7.93 -16.95 7.11
N SER A 189 -8.20 -16.81 8.41
CA SER A 189 -9.30 -17.50 9.08
C SER A 189 -9.77 -16.71 10.29
N GLY A 190 -11.08 -16.47 10.39
CA GLY A 190 -11.67 -15.74 11.51
C GLY A 190 -11.11 -14.33 11.68
N GLY A 191 -10.88 -13.62 10.56
CA GLY A 191 -10.40 -12.23 10.57
C GLY A 191 -8.93 -12.05 10.97
N LYS A 192 -8.12 -13.11 10.93
CA LYS A 192 -6.69 -13.06 11.26
C LYS A 192 -5.87 -14.07 10.45
N TRP A 193 -4.57 -13.81 10.35
CA TRP A 193 -3.61 -14.77 9.84
C TRP A 193 -3.32 -15.87 10.87
N VAL A 194 -3.61 -17.11 10.50
CA VAL A 194 -3.35 -18.29 11.32
C VAL A 194 -2.21 -19.08 10.68
N LYS A 195 -1.11 -19.24 11.41
CA LYS A 195 0.02 -20.07 10.96
C LYS A 195 -0.44 -21.51 10.76
N LYS A 196 -0.12 -22.08 9.60
CA LYS A 196 -0.46 -23.46 9.22
C LYS A 196 0.75 -24.36 9.18
N SER A 197 1.88 -23.87 8.67
CA SER A 197 3.10 -24.69 8.59
C SER A 197 4.34 -23.83 8.57
N THR A 198 5.47 -24.45 8.95
CA THR A 198 6.82 -23.94 8.68
C THR A 198 7.59 -25.02 7.96
N LYS A 199 8.19 -24.68 6.83
CA LYS A 199 9.05 -25.59 6.06
C LYS A 199 10.44 -24.98 5.92
N THR A 200 11.48 -25.79 6.07
CA THR A 200 12.85 -25.37 5.75
C THR A 200 12.98 -25.14 4.24
N ALA A 201 13.62 -24.04 3.87
CA ALA A 201 13.93 -23.70 2.49
C ALA A 201 15.46 -23.66 2.30
N ARG A 202 15.92 -24.06 1.12
CA ARG A 202 17.34 -23.96 0.72
C ARG A 202 17.42 -23.29 -0.64
N TYR A 203 18.39 -22.39 -0.78
CA TYR A 203 18.63 -21.65 -2.01
C TYR A 203 20.08 -21.86 -2.42
N SER A 204 20.27 -22.37 -3.64
CA SER A 204 21.60 -22.72 -4.15
C SER A 204 22.45 -21.50 -4.56
N SER A 205 21.90 -20.29 -4.50
CA SER A 205 22.61 -19.06 -4.87
C SER A 205 21.96 -17.82 -4.26
N ALA A 206 22.72 -16.72 -4.24
CA ALA A 206 22.20 -15.40 -3.84
C ALA A 206 21.07 -14.92 -4.74
N ALA A 207 21.12 -15.18 -6.05
CA ALA A 207 20.05 -14.81 -6.97
C ALA A 207 18.72 -15.49 -6.62
N LYS A 208 18.75 -16.81 -6.31
CA LYS A 208 17.53 -17.54 -5.89
C LYS A 208 17.02 -17.08 -4.53
N ALA A 209 17.90 -16.75 -3.59
CA ALA A 209 17.51 -16.21 -2.29
C ALA A 209 16.94 -14.78 -2.43
N LYS A 210 17.55 -13.92 -3.25
CA LYS A 210 17.02 -12.59 -3.57
C LYS A 210 15.64 -12.66 -4.24
N ALA A 211 15.37 -13.71 -5.00
CA ALA A 211 14.07 -13.95 -5.62
C ALA A 211 12.94 -14.25 -4.61
N ILE A 212 13.13 -14.15 -3.29
CA ILE A 212 12.04 -14.13 -2.31
C ILE A 212 11.84 -12.78 -1.63
N TYR A 213 12.74 -11.82 -1.84
CA TYR A 213 12.69 -10.49 -1.22
C TYR A 213 11.44 -9.71 -1.65
N GLY A 214 10.93 -8.92 -0.71
CA GLY A 214 9.93 -7.88 -0.93
C GLY A 214 8.49 -8.39 -0.95
N TRP A 215 7.59 -7.57 -1.47
CA TRP A 215 6.17 -7.89 -1.60
C TRP A 215 5.91 -8.55 -2.95
N ARG A 216 5.69 -9.86 -2.94
CA ARG A 216 5.29 -10.65 -4.11
C ARG A 216 3.77 -10.85 -4.10
N ILE A 217 3.07 -9.73 -4.04
CA ILE A 217 1.61 -9.65 -4.00
C ILE A 217 1.18 -8.72 -5.13
N LYS A 218 0.22 -9.16 -5.95
CA LYS A 218 -0.31 -8.36 -7.06
C LYS A 218 -0.83 -7.02 -6.52
N GLY A 219 -0.43 -5.92 -7.16
CA GLY A 219 -0.79 -4.55 -6.75
C GLY A 219 0.28 -3.85 -5.90
N LEU A 220 1.25 -4.58 -5.36
CA LEU A 220 2.37 -4.00 -4.64
C LEU A 220 3.63 -3.93 -5.52
N PRO A 221 4.49 -2.91 -5.35
CA PRO A 221 5.79 -2.88 -6.00
C PRO A 221 6.61 -4.13 -5.66
N ILE A 222 7.22 -4.71 -6.69
CA ILE A 222 8.15 -5.82 -6.52
C ILE A 222 9.56 -5.22 -6.47
N ASP A 223 10.09 -5.03 -5.26
CA ASP A 223 11.47 -4.55 -5.05
C ASP A 223 12.56 -5.59 -5.43
N SER A 224 12.16 -6.73 -6.01
CA SER A 224 12.97 -7.95 -6.03
C SER A 224 13.95 -8.10 -7.18
N GLU A 225 13.88 -7.26 -8.22
CA GLU A 225 14.72 -7.43 -9.42
C GLU A 225 16.12 -6.83 -9.21
N VAL A 226 16.20 -5.72 -8.48
CA VAL A 226 17.44 -4.99 -8.21
C VAL A 226 17.42 -4.57 -6.74
N ILE A 227 18.48 -4.87 -5.98
CA ILE A 227 18.56 -4.45 -4.59
C ILE A 227 18.58 -2.92 -4.61
N PRO A 228 17.69 -2.23 -3.86
CA PRO A 228 17.69 -0.78 -3.80
C PRO A 228 19.10 -0.27 -3.47
N ARG A 229 19.66 0.54 -4.37
CA ARG A 229 21.00 1.10 -4.26
C ARG A 229 21.05 2.48 -4.89
N THR A 230 22.06 3.27 -4.54
CA THR A 230 22.32 4.55 -5.19
C THR A 230 23.07 4.35 -6.51
N TYR A 231 22.75 5.18 -7.51
CA TYR A 231 23.38 5.25 -8.82
C TYR A 231 24.00 6.62 -9.00
N LYS A 232 25.14 6.66 -9.70
CA LYS A 232 25.85 7.92 -9.95
C LYS A 232 25.28 8.75 -11.10
N SER A 233 24.44 8.15 -11.94
CA SER A 233 23.88 8.78 -13.13
C SER A 233 22.74 7.95 -13.71
N CYS A 234 21.93 8.58 -14.56
CA CYS A 234 20.93 7.88 -15.34
C CYS A 234 21.51 6.78 -16.22
N THR A 235 22.70 6.99 -16.81
CA THR A 235 23.39 5.97 -17.59
C THR A 235 23.68 4.71 -16.77
N ALA A 236 23.96 4.84 -15.48
CA ALA A 236 24.17 3.68 -14.60
C ALA A 236 22.84 3.03 -14.19
N LEU A 237 21.82 3.84 -13.90
CA LEU A 237 20.50 3.36 -13.49
C LEU A 237 19.81 2.57 -14.60
N VAL A 238 19.81 3.09 -15.83
CA VAL A 238 19.11 2.48 -16.96
C VAL A 238 19.69 1.15 -17.43
N LYS A 239 20.91 0.80 -16.97
CA LYS A 239 21.46 -0.56 -17.18
C LYS A 239 20.68 -1.61 -16.41
N ASP A 240 20.20 -1.26 -15.23
CA ASP A 240 19.40 -2.14 -14.36
C ASP A 240 17.90 -1.93 -14.59
N PHE A 241 17.51 -0.73 -15.03
CA PHE A 241 16.11 -0.34 -15.26
C PHE A 241 15.96 0.37 -16.61
N PRO A 242 15.80 -0.38 -17.72
CA PRO A 242 15.88 0.17 -19.08
C PRO A 242 14.97 1.37 -19.38
N HIS A 243 13.84 1.50 -18.67
CA HIS A 243 12.87 2.57 -18.81
C HIS A 243 12.77 3.48 -17.57
N GLY A 244 13.79 3.47 -16.72
CA GLY A 244 13.80 4.21 -15.47
C GLY A 244 13.07 3.52 -14.32
N VAL A 245 13.04 4.19 -13.18
CA VAL A 245 12.35 3.75 -11.96
C VAL A 245 11.40 4.83 -11.50
N GLY A 246 10.23 4.44 -10.99
CA GLY A 246 9.24 5.40 -10.51
C GLY A 246 8.56 4.98 -9.22
N ARG A 247 7.84 5.94 -8.66
CA ARG A 247 6.94 5.73 -7.52
C ARG A 247 5.69 4.97 -7.92
N PHE A 248 4.98 4.44 -6.92
CA PHE A 248 3.62 3.95 -7.14
C PHE A 248 2.73 5.10 -7.64
N ASN A 249 1.93 4.83 -8.69
CA ASN A 249 1.09 5.82 -9.38
C ASN A 249 1.83 7.02 -10.00
N ALA A 250 3.15 6.96 -10.20
CA ALA A 250 3.88 7.99 -10.93
C ALA A 250 3.36 8.10 -12.37
N LYS A 251 3.40 9.32 -12.92
CA LYS A 251 3.01 9.64 -14.29
C LYS A 251 4.04 10.57 -14.89
N ASP A 252 4.56 10.19 -16.04
CA ASP A 252 5.49 11.00 -16.82
C ASP A 252 4.80 12.33 -17.20
N LYS A 253 5.47 13.45 -16.92
CA LYS A 253 4.98 14.82 -17.20
C LYS A 253 5.40 15.38 -18.56
N THR A 254 5.97 14.57 -19.43
CA THR A 254 6.34 14.96 -20.80
C THR A 254 5.15 15.51 -21.58
N THR A 255 5.43 16.43 -22.49
CA THR A 255 4.47 16.92 -23.48
C THR A 255 4.38 15.99 -24.70
N THR A 256 5.27 15.00 -24.79
CA THR A 256 5.34 14.03 -25.89
C THR A 256 4.67 12.71 -25.50
N THR A 257 5.17 11.56 -25.98
CA THR A 257 4.64 10.25 -25.60
C THR A 257 5.13 9.86 -24.21
N PRO A 258 4.24 9.72 -23.21
CA PRO A 258 4.65 9.40 -21.85
C PRO A 258 5.27 8.00 -21.73
N VAL A 259 6.35 7.88 -20.96
CA VAL A 259 6.93 6.61 -20.52
C VAL A 259 5.97 5.96 -19.52
N THR A 260 5.45 4.80 -19.90
CA THR A 260 4.48 4.04 -19.09
C THR A 260 5.00 2.68 -18.63
N ASN A 261 6.18 2.28 -19.12
CA ASN A 261 6.79 0.98 -18.87
C ASN A 261 8.00 1.03 -17.93
N PHE A 262 8.17 2.14 -17.20
CA PHE A 262 9.16 2.26 -16.14
C PHE A 262 8.90 1.23 -15.03
N LYS A 263 9.95 0.89 -14.27
CA LYS A 263 9.81 -0.03 -13.14
C LYS A 263 9.27 0.70 -11.92
N VAL A 264 8.13 0.28 -11.38
CA VAL A 264 7.67 0.74 -10.06
C VAL A 264 8.55 0.12 -8.96
N ALA A 265 9.47 0.91 -8.41
CA ALA A 265 10.45 0.51 -7.42
C ALA A 265 10.70 1.66 -6.43
N VAL A 266 9.73 1.87 -5.52
CA VAL A 266 9.64 3.06 -4.64
C VAL A 266 10.92 3.30 -3.84
N THR A 267 11.46 2.28 -3.17
CA THR A 267 12.69 2.44 -2.38
C THR A 267 13.88 2.80 -3.26
N THR A 268 14.01 2.19 -4.43
CA THR A 268 15.07 2.52 -5.39
C THR A 268 14.93 3.94 -5.91
N TYR A 269 13.72 4.38 -6.26
CA TYR A 269 13.46 5.75 -6.70
C TYR A 269 13.94 6.76 -5.63
N TYR A 270 13.54 6.60 -4.36
CA TYR A 270 13.92 7.56 -3.32
C TYR A 270 15.40 7.54 -2.95
N LEU A 271 16.09 6.39 -3.05
CA LEU A 271 17.56 6.36 -2.90
C LEU A 271 18.28 7.15 -4.00
N ASN A 272 17.61 7.42 -5.11
CA ASN A 272 18.15 8.06 -6.31
C ASN A 272 17.45 9.38 -6.65
N ASN A 273 16.56 9.86 -5.79
CA ASN A 273 15.89 11.14 -5.91
C ASN A 273 16.05 11.92 -4.60
N GLY A 274 17.29 12.33 -4.30
CA GLY A 274 17.65 13.06 -3.09
C GLY A 274 18.16 14.46 -3.38
N PRO A 275 18.10 15.40 -2.41
CA PRO A 275 18.82 16.67 -2.51
C PRO A 275 20.31 16.40 -2.78
N ARG A 276 21.01 17.31 -3.48
CA ARG A 276 22.46 17.22 -3.80
C ARG A 276 23.35 17.32 -2.54
N ALA A 277 23.11 16.52 -1.52
CA ALA A 277 23.88 16.45 -0.29
C ALA A 277 24.60 15.09 -0.24
N GLY A 278 25.93 15.12 -0.40
CA GLY A 278 26.77 13.92 -0.36
C GLY A 278 26.84 13.17 -1.69
N SER A 279 26.79 11.82 -1.63
CA SER A 279 26.96 10.91 -2.78
C SER A 279 25.65 10.51 -3.47
N GLN A 280 24.52 11.11 -3.08
CA GLN A 280 23.21 10.89 -3.71
C GLN A 280 23.02 11.86 -4.87
N TYR A 281 22.52 11.34 -5.99
CA TYR A 281 22.26 12.12 -7.19
C TYR A 281 20.77 12.36 -7.31
N ASP A 282 20.39 13.57 -7.70
CA ASP A 282 19.03 13.91 -8.13
C ASP A 282 18.83 13.42 -9.57
N LEU A 283 18.19 12.24 -9.71
CA LEU A 283 17.98 11.57 -10.98
C LEU A 283 16.56 11.78 -11.57
N ASP A 284 15.64 12.42 -10.84
CA ASP A 284 14.30 12.84 -11.29
C ASP A 284 14.25 14.38 -11.28
N ARG A 285 14.90 14.98 -12.30
CA ARG A 285 15.18 16.42 -12.31
C ARG A 285 13.93 17.28 -12.44
N ASP A 286 12.91 16.76 -13.11
CA ASP A 286 11.63 17.41 -13.36
C ASP A 286 10.58 17.07 -12.29
N ASN A 287 10.93 16.20 -11.34
CA ASN A 287 10.18 15.90 -10.13
C ASN A 287 8.76 15.42 -10.44
N ASP A 288 8.63 14.52 -11.40
CA ASP A 288 7.36 13.94 -11.79
C ASP A 288 7.06 12.61 -11.07
N GLY A 289 8.07 12.00 -10.45
CA GLY A 289 7.95 10.70 -9.81
C GLY A 289 8.62 9.56 -10.56
N ILE A 290 9.31 9.84 -11.65
CA ILE A 290 10.03 8.89 -12.49
C ILE A 290 11.46 9.40 -12.68
N ALA A 291 12.43 8.62 -12.20
CA ALA A 291 13.83 8.94 -12.38
C ALA A 291 14.38 8.29 -13.65
N CYS A 292 15.12 9.08 -14.43
CA CYS A 292 15.82 8.63 -15.64
C CYS A 292 14.92 7.92 -16.66
N GLU A 293 13.76 8.51 -16.90
CA GLU A 293 12.88 8.10 -17.97
C GLU A 293 13.62 8.02 -19.31
N LYS A 294 13.25 7.03 -20.12
CA LYS A 294 13.86 6.80 -21.42
C LYS A 294 12.76 6.50 -22.44
N HIS A 295 12.50 7.50 -23.28
CA HIS A 295 11.65 7.41 -24.47
C HIS A 295 12.29 6.53 -25.56
#